data_AF-A0A9E5FT91-F1
#
_entry.id   AF-A0A9E5FT91-F1
#
_cell.length_a   1.000
_cell.length_b   1.000
_cell.length_c   1.000
_cell.angle_alpha   90.00
_cell.angle_beta   90.00
_cell.angle_gamma   90.00
#
_symmetry.space_group_name_H-M   'P 1'
#
loop_
_entity.id
_entity.type
_entity.pdbx_description
1 polymer ?
#
loop_
_entity_poly.entity_id
_entity_poly.type
_entity_poly.pdbx_seq_one_letter_code
_entity_poly.pdbx_strand_id
1 'polypeptide(L)' 'MSRICSITGKRPVKGRRIVHRGQSKKSGGIGFQLVKQTKRVFRPNVQRIRVLQPNGSVKRQWVSVKAIKAGLVTKA' A
#
# COMPACT_ATOMS: atom_id res chain seq x y z
N MET A 1 12.45 -6.88 -8.59
CA MET A 1 12.63 -5.80 -7.58
C MET A 1 11.38 -5.68 -6.71
N SER A 2 11.49 -6.02 -5.42
CA SER A 2 10.36 -6.00 -4.50
C SER A 2 10.12 -4.56 -4.02
N ARG A 3 8.93 -3.99 -4.28
CA ARG A 3 8.49 -2.68 -3.73
C ARG A 3 8.20 -2.83 -2.22
N ILE A 4 9.25 -3.12 -1.45
CA ILE A 4 9.18 -3.29 0.00
C ILE A 4 9.82 -2.07 0.64
N CYS A 5 9.16 -1.50 1.64
CA CYS A 5 9.75 -0.42 2.42
C CYS A 5 10.83 -0.98 3.36
N SER A 6 12.06 -0.46 3.25
CA SER A 6 13.19 -0.87 4.11
C SER A 6 13.01 -0.56 5.59
N ILE A 7 12.14 0.39 5.93
CA ILE A 7 11.92 0.87 7.31
C ILE A 7 10.67 0.26 7.93
N THR A 8 9.55 0.31 7.19
CA THR A 8 8.23 -0.13 7.72
C THR A 8 7.86 -1.54 7.28
N GLY A 9 8.68 -2.22 6.48
CA GLY A 9 8.40 -3.57 5.98
C GLY A 9 7.18 -3.69 5.05
N LYS A 10 6.52 -2.58 4.70
CA LYS A 10 5.31 -2.58 3.86
C LYS A 10 5.60 -3.25 2.53
N ARG A 11 4.85 -4.31 2.26
CA ARG A 11 4.97 -5.17 1.08
C ARG A 11 3.69 -5.21 0.27
N PRO A 12 3.74 -5.57 -1.02
CA PRO A 12 2.54 -5.80 -1.80
C PRO A 12 1.70 -6.93 -1.18
N VAL A 13 0.39 -6.71 -1.06
CA VAL A 13 -0.55 -7.70 -0.52
C VAL A 13 -1.51 -8.13 -1.64
N LYS A 14 -1.83 -9.43 -1.69
CA LYS A 14 -2.81 -9.95 -2.63
C LYS A 14 -4.22 -9.70 -2.09
N GLY A 15 -5.14 -9.33 -2.97
CA GLY A 15 -6.56 -9.39 -2.64
C GLY A 15 -7.40 -9.45 -3.91
N ARG A 16 -8.66 -9.01 -3.84
CA ARG A 16 -9.61 -9.15 -4.94
C ARG A 16 -10.33 -7.84 -5.22
N ARG A 17 -10.72 -7.63 -6.47
CA ARG A 17 -11.77 -6.67 -6.85
C ARG A 17 -13.07 -7.46 -6.87
N ILE A 18 -13.97 -7.13 -5.94
CA ILE A 18 -15.26 -7.77 -5.79
C ILE A 18 -16.30 -6.82 -6.37
N VAL A 19 -17.07 -7.30 -7.34
CA VAL A 19 -18.16 -6.54 -7.95
C VAL A 19 -19.48 -7.13 -7.47
N HIS A 20 -20.27 -6.27 -6.84
CA HIS A 20 -21.62 -6.57 -6.39
C HIS A 20 -22.64 -5.83 -7.27
N ARG A 21 -23.82 -6.40 -7.47
CA ARG A 21 -24.98 -5.76 -8.11
C ARG A 21 -26.18 -5.77 -7.19
N GLY A 22 -27.10 -4.83 -7.40
CA GLY A 22 -28.28 -4.64 -6.57
C GLY A 22 -28.08 -3.57 -5.50
N GLN A 23 -29.08 -3.40 -4.64
CA GLN A 23 -29.04 -2.48 -3.51
C GLN A 23 -28.84 -3.25 -2.20
N SER A 24 -28.26 -2.58 -1.21
CA SER A 24 -28.05 -3.20 0.10
C SER A 24 -29.40 -3.48 0.78
N LYS A 25 -29.45 -4.52 1.63
CA LYS A 25 -30.62 -4.75 2.49
C LYS A 25 -30.88 -3.57 3.43
N LYS A 26 -29.81 -2.94 3.92
CA LYS A 26 -29.88 -1.77 4.80
C LYS A 26 -30.56 -0.57 4.13
N SER A 27 -30.42 -0.43 2.82
CA SER A 27 -31.05 0.65 2.04
C SER A 27 -32.44 0.27 1.51
N GLY A 28 -33.09 -0.76 2.04
CA GLY A 28 -34.42 -1.21 1.62
C GLY A 28 -34.46 -2.09 0.37
N GLY A 29 -33.30 -2.53 -0.13
CA GLY A 29 -33.21 -3.46 -1.26
C GLY A 29 -33.25 -4.94 -0.86
N ILE A 30 -33.33 -5.84 -1.84
CA ILE A 30 -33.31 -7.29 -1.61
C ILE A 30 -31.92 -7.78 -1.16
N GLY A 31 -30.86 -7.09 -1.57
CA GLY A 31 -29.47 -7.41 -1.23
C GLY A 31 -28.51 -7.32 -2.42
N PHE A 32 -27.21 -7.39 -2.11
CA PHE A 32 -26.15 -7.39 -3.11
C PHE A 32 -25.85 -8.80 -3.61
N GLN A 33 -25.96 -9.04 -4.92
CA GLN A 33 -25.49 -10.27 -5.56
C GLN A 33 -24.01 -10.14 -5.95
N LEU A 34 -23.23 -11.19 -5.70
CA LEU A 34 -21.85 -11.28 -6.15
C LEU A 34 -21.78 -11.60 -7.65
N VAL A 35 -21.17 -10.72 -8.45
CA VAL A 35 -21.10 -10.89 -9.92
C VAL A 35 -19.75 -11.40 -10.37
N LYS A 36 -18.66 -10.80 -9.86
CA LYS A 36 -17.31 -11.14 -10.29
C LYS A 36 -16.31 -10.94 -9.18
N GLN A 37 -15.34 -11.84 -9.10
CA GLN A 37 -14.14 -11.69 -8.29
C GLN A 37 -12.89 -11.85 -9.14
N THR A 38 -12.12 -10.76 -9.26
CA THR A 38 -10.84 -10.78 -9.97
C THR A 38 -9.70 -10.57 -8.99
N LYS A 39 -8.63 -11.37 -9.08
CA LYS A 39 -7.42 -11.19 -8.27
C LYS A 39 -6.76 -9.85 -8.60
N ARG A 40 -6.33 -9.11 -7.58
CA ARG A 40 -5.56 -7.86 -7.72
C ARG A 40 -4.44 -7.80 -6.68
N VAL A 41 -3.42 -6.99 -6.95
CA VAL A 41 -2.31 -6.76 -6.01
C VAL A 41 -2.37 -5.33 -5.50
N PHE A 42 -2.48 -5.17 -4.19
CA PHE A 42 -2.37 -3.88 -3.52
C PHE A 42 -0.89 -3.53 -3.35
N ARG A 43 -0.44 -2.51 -4.06
CA ARG A 43 0.96 -2.05 -4.00
C ARG A 43 1.07 -0.89 -3.01
N PRO A 44 2.03 -0.93 -2.06
CA PRO A 44 2.29 0.22 -1.21
C PRO A 44 2.86 1.38 -2.04
N ASN A 45 2.52 2.61 -1.67
CA ASN A 45 3.16 3.81 -2.23
C ASN A 45 4.55 3.96 -1.62
N VAL A 46 5.56 3.47 -2.34
CA VAL A 46 6.97 3.55 -1.98
C VAL A 46 7.71 4.42 -3.00
N GLN A 47 8.60 5.25 -2.51
CA GLN A 47 9.47 6.09 -3.33
C GLN A 47 10.92 5.71 -3.07
N ARG A 48 11.75 5.84 -4.10
CA ARG A 48 13.20 5.59 -3.99
C ARG A 48 13.88 6.91 -3.66
N ILE A 49 14.32 7.07 -2.42
CA ILE A 49 14.93 8.31 -1.92
C ILE A 49 16.30 8.05 -1.31
N ARG A 50 17.14 9.08 -1.26
CA ARG A 50 18.40 9.09 -0.51
C ARG A 50 18.08 9.29 0.96
N VAL A 51 18.56 8.38 1.79
CA VAL A 51 18.35 8.38 3.25
C VAL A 51 19.71 8.46 3.92
N LEU A 52 19.84 9.40 4.86
CA LEU A 52 20.98 9.44 5.77
C LEU A 52 20.79 8.35 6.83
N GLN A 53 21.75 7.45 6.94
CA GLN A 53 21.77 6.43 7.97
C GLN A 53 22.39 6.97 9.26
N PRO A 54 22.09 6.38 10.44
CA PRO A 54 22.66 6.81 11.73
C PRO A 54 24.20 6.79 11.76
N ASN A 55 24.82 6.01 10.86
CA ASN A 55 26.28 5.90 10.70
C ASN A 55 26.88 6.94 9.74
N GLY A 56 26.13 7.97 9.34
CA GLY A 56 26.58 9.03 8.42
C GLY A 56 26.59 8.64 6.93
N SER A 57 26.31 7.39 6.58
CA SER A 57 26.31 6.96 5.17
C SER A 57 24.99 7.29 4.46
N VAL A 58 25.08 7.74 3.21
CA VAL A 58 23.91 8.01 2.37
C VAL A 58 23.61 6.80 1.49
N LYS A 59 22.44 6.19 1.66
CA LYS A 59 21.99 5.07 0.79
C LYS A 59 20.66 5.37 0.13
N ARG A 60 20.50 4.92 -1.12
CA ARG A 60 19.20 4.92 -1.80
C ARG A 60 18.38 3.74 -1.33
N GLN A 61 17.22 4.01 -0.74
CA GLN A 61 16.33 2.97 -0.24
C GLN A 61 14.89 3.19 -0.71
N TRP A 62 14.11 2.10 -0.72
CA TRP A 62 12.68 2.18 -0.93
C TRP A 62 12.01 2.53 0.40
N VAL A 63 11.41 3.72 0.44
CA VAL A 63 10.75 4.24 1.64
C VAL A 63 9.27 4.45 1.34
N SER A 64 8.40 4.03 2.26
CA SER A 64 6.98 4.31 2.14
C SER A 64 6.71 5.79 2.37
N VAL A 65 5.81 6.39 1.58
CA VAL A 65 5.49 7.83 1.70
C VAL A 65 4.98 8.18 3.10
N LYS A 66 4.27 7.25 3.76
CA LYS A 66 3.86 7.42 5.16
C LYS A 66 5.05 7.56 6.13
N ALA A 67 6.14 6.83 5.91
CA ALA A 67 7.34 6.94 6.74
C ALA A 67 8.09 8.26 6.50
N ILE A 68 8.11 8.73 5.25
CA ILE A 68 8.64 10.06 4.90
C ILE A 68 7.82 11.14 5.61
N LYS A 69 6.48 11.06 5.54
CA LYS A 69 5.59 12.03 6.19
C LYS A 69 5.73 12.03 7.71
N ALA A 70 5.99 10.87 8.32
CA ALA A 70 6.17 10.73 9.76
C ALA A 70 7.54 11.20 10.28
N GLY A 71 8.44 11.70 9.41
CA GLY A 71 9.77 12.15 9.84
C GLY A 71 10.72 11.02 10.27
N LEU A 72 10.37 9.76 10.03
CA LEU A 72 11.21 8.59 10.34
C LEU A 72 12.46 8.49 9.44
N VAL A 73 12.62 9.43 8.51
CA VAL A 73 13.67 9.45 7.50
C VAL A 73 14.13 10.87 7.28
N THR A 74 15.41 11.11 7.58
CA THR A 74 16.11 12.32 7.15
C THR A 74 16.51 12.16 5.69
N LYS A 75 15.90 12.96 4.83
CA LYS A 75 16.34 13.08 3.43
C LYS A 75 17.71 13.75 3.43
N ALA A 76 18.65 13.14 2.71
CA ALA A 76 19.93 13.76 2.35
C ALA A 76 19.77 14.50 1.02
#